data_AF-A0A3C0B5W8-F1
#
_entry.id   AF-A0A3C0B5W8-F1
#
_cell.length_a   1.000
_cell.length_b   1.000
_cell.length_c   1.000
_cell.angle_alpha   90.00
_cell.angle_beta   90.00
_cell.angle_gamma   90.00
#
_symmetry.space_group_name_H-M   'P 1'
#
loop_
_entity.id
_entity.type
_entity.pdbx_description
1 polymer ?
#
loop_
_entity_poly.entity_id
_entity_poly.type
_entity_poly.pdbx_seq_one_letter_code
_entity_poly.pdbx_strand_id
1 'polypeptide(L)'
;MHLTHEHVYLGYFDFVQHRVNHLLSGEMLKIKEDGCANSKGDLVLKFSKRFLEFKEAQARRGYKLKSAKVNFIVYWLKEGAEKEEVDFCTL
;
A
#
# COMPACT_ATOMS: atom_id res chain seq x y z
N MET A 1 9.28 6.83 7.73
CA MET A 1 8.55 7.46 6.62
C MET A 1 7.21 6.77 6.54
N HIS A 2 6.14 7.55 6.48
CA HIS A 2 4.77 7.07 6.44
C HIS A 2 4.23 7.25 5.03
N LEU A 3 3.55 6.23 4.48
CA LEU A 3 2.94 6.30 3.15
C LEU A 3 1.61 7.04 3.25
N THR A 4 1.51 8.16 2.55
CA THR A 4 0.24 8.85 2.28
C THR A 4 -0.36 8.39 0.95
N HIS A 5 -1.58 8.84 0.64
CA HIS A 5 -2.25 8.61 -0.64
C HIS A 5 -1.39 8.96 -1.88
N GLU A 6 -0.46 9.93 -1.78
CA GLU A 6 0.46 10.28 -2.88
C GLU A 6 1.47 9.18 -3.23
N HIS A 7 1.75 8.30 -2.28
CA HIS A 7 2.79 7.28 -2.39
C HIS A 7 2.26 5.93 -2.88
N VAL A 8 0.93 5.79 -2.99
CA VAL A 8 0.24 4.56 -3.34
C VAL A 8 -0.59 4.74 -4.61
N TYR A 9 -0.79 3.65 -5.35
CA TYR A 9 -1.64 3.67 -6.54
C TYR A 9 -3.09 3.33 -6.15
N LEU A 10 -3.89 4.37 -5.93
CA LEU A 10 -5.26 4.23 -5.42
C LEU A 10 -6.17 3.37 -6.29
N GLY A 11 -6.08 3.49 -7.61
CA GLY A 11 -6.90 2.69 -8.54
C GLY A 11 -6.61 1.18 -8.49
N TYR A 12 -5.53 0.74 -7.82
CA TYR A 12 -5.28 -0.68 -7.62
C TYR A 12 -6.21 -1.30 -6.58
N PHE A 13 -6.67 -0.52 -5.60
CA PHE A 13 -7.42 -1.05 -4.47
C PHE A 13 -8.78 -1.62 -4.87
N ASP A 14 -9.39 -1.09 -5.93
CA ASP A 14 -10.63 -1.60 -6.55
C ASP A 14 -10.54 -3.11 -6.89
N PHE A 15 -9.33 -3.62 -7.19
CA PHE A 15 -9.12 -5.01 -7.57
C PHE A 15 -8.69 -5.92 -6.42
N VAL A 16 -8.26 -5.36 -5.29
CA VAL A 16 -7.65 -6.12 -4.18
C VAL A 16 -8.39 -6.00 -2.87
N GLN A 17 -9.58 -5.39 -2.83
CA GLN A 17 -10.41 -5.26 -1.62
C GLN A 17 -10.55 -6.60 -0.87
N HIS A 18 -10.80 -7.71 -1.57
CA HIS A 18 -10.90 -9.04 -0.95
C HIS A 18 -9.63 -9.47 -0.21
N ARG A 19 -8.44 -8.99 -0.62
CA ARG A 19 -7.15 -9.26 0.03
C ARG A 19 -6.88 -8.29 1.16
N VAL A 20 -7.29 -7.04 0.96
CA VAL A 20 -7.20 -5.93 1.91
C VAL A 20 -8.04 -6.20 3.16
N ASN A 21 -9.28 -6.68 2.98
CA ASN A 21 -10.26 -6.91 4.04
C ASN A 21 -9.80 -7.93 5.10
N HIS A 22 -8.81 -8.76 4.78
CA HIS A 22 -8.25 -9.74 5.71
C HIS A 22 -7.04 -9.23 6.48
N LEU A 23 -6.55 -8.02 6.19
CA LEU A 23 -5.41 -7.44 6.88
C LEU A 23 -5.83 -6.81 8.19
N LEU A 24 -4.93 -6.91 9.17
CA LEU A 24 -5.11 -6.28 10.46
C LEU A 24 -4.11 -5.13 10.63
N SER A 25 -4.53 -4.09 11.35
CA SER A 25 -3.61 -3.08 11.85
C SER A 25 -2.50 -3.76 12.64
N GLY A 26 -1.28 -3.39 12.30
CA GLY A 26 -0.06 -3.94 12.87
C GLY A 26 0.55 -5.11 12.11
N GLU A 27 -0.12 -5.63 11.08
CA GLU A 27 0.41 -6.73 10.29
C GLU A 27 1.62 -6.30 9.45
N MET A 28 2.63 -7.17 9.40
CA MET A 28 3.86 -6.93 8.64
C MET A 28 3.64 -7.26 7.17
N LEU A 29 4.04 -6.33 6.29
CA LEU A 29 4.01 -6.52 4.85
C LEU A 29 5.40 -6.82 4.30
N LYS A 30 5.45 -7.69 3.30
CA LYS A 30 6.65 -7.98 2.52
C LYS A 30 6.81 -6.92 1.44
N ILE A 31 7.88 -6.13 1.52
CA ILE A 31 8.22 -5.14 0.49
C ILE A 31 8.61 -5.87 -0.79
N LYS A 32 8.01 -5.47 -1.92
CA LYS A 32 8.29 -5.94 -3.28
C LYS A 32 8.81 -4.78 -4.13
N GLU A 33 9.11 -5.07 -5.39
CA GLU A 33 9.60 -4.07 -6.33
C GLU A 33 8.54 -2.99 -6.62
N ASP A 34 7.29 -3.40 -6.82
CA ASP A 34 6.20 -2.52 -7.23
C ASP A 34 5.19 -2.22 -6.11
N GLY A 35 5.38 -2.79 -4.91
CA GLY A 35 4.42 -2.62 -3.83
C GLY A 35 4.72 -3.42 -2.57
N CYS A 36 3.66 -3.80 -1.86
CA CYS A 36 3.70 -4.58 -0.63
C CYS A 36 2.76 -5.79 -0.71
N ALA A 37 3.23 -6.94 -0.22
CA ALA A 37 2.49 -8.19 -0.18
C ALA A 37 2.18 -8.63 1.25
N ASN A 38 1.05 -9.32 1.44
CA ASN A 38 0.66 -9.91 2.72
C ASN A 38 1.54 -11.13 3.06
N SER A 39 1.26 -11.76 4.21
CA SER A 39 1.93 -12.98 4.67
C SER A 39 1.84 -14.13 3.66
N LYS A 40 0.69 -14.26 2.97
CA LYS A 40 0.39 -15.25 1.92
C LYS A 40 1.12 -14.99 0.59
N GLY A 41 1.70 -13.81 0.41
CA GLY A 41 2.40 -13.40 -0.80
C GLY A 41 1.52 -12.65 -1.81
N ASP A 42 0.25 -12.42 -1.50
CA ASP A 42 -0.63 -11.65 -2.36
C ASP A 42 -0.30 -10.17 -2.28
N LEU A 43 -0.23 -9.51 -3.44
CA LEU A 43 0.00 -8.08 -3.51
C LEU A 43 -1.26 -7.32 -3.06
N VAL A 44 -1.13 -6.55 -1.98
CA VAL A 44 -2.22 -5.81 -1.31
C VAL A 44 -2.13 -4.31 -1.52
N LEU A 45 -0.96 -3.81 -1.94
CA LEU A 45 -0.71 -2.40 -2.18
C LEU A 45 0.30 -2.27 -3.31
N LYS A 46 0.10 -1.28 -4.19
CA LYS A 46 1.07 -0.86 -5.20
C LYS A 46 1.56 0.55 -4.91
N PHE A 47 2.84 0.77 -5.18
CA PHE A 47 3.46 2.08 -5.08
C PHE A 47 3.04 2.98 -6.25
N SER A 48 2.91 4.28 -6.00
CA SER A 48 2.76 5.26 -7.07
C SER A 48 4.05 5.36 -7.88
N LYS A 49 3.97 5.80 -9.14
CA LYS A 49 5.14 6.00 -10.00
C LYS A 49 6.18 6.92 -9.34
N ARG A 50 5.71 8.03 -8.76
CA ARG A 50 6.54 8.99 -8.02
C ARG A 50 7.27 8.33 -6.84
N PHE A 51 6.61 7.42 -6.14
CA PHE A 51 7.24 6.72 -5.03
C PHE A 51 8.27 5.69 -5.48
N LEU A 52 8.06 5.03 -6.61
CA LEU A 52 9.06 4.15 -7.22
C LEU A 52 10.33 4.92 -7.60
N GLU A 53 10.18 6.09 -8.25
CA GLU A 53 11.30 6.99 -8.57
C GLU A 53 12.06 7.44 -7.31
N PHE A 54 11.32 7.81 -6.25
CA PHE A 54 11.91 8.13 -4.95
C PHE A 54 12.68 6.94 -4.39
N LYS A 55 12.11 5.74 -4.41
CA LYS A 55 12.75 4.52 -3.91
C LYS A 55 14.04 4.21 -4.66
N GLU A 56 14.06 4.37 -5.98
CA GLU A 56 15.26 4.21 -6.81
C GLU A 56 16.33 5.26 -6.51
N ALA A 57 15.93 6.52 -6.31
CA ALA A 57 16.86 7.58 -5.90
C ALA A 57 17.50 7.29 -4.53
N GLN A 58 16.73 6.74 -3.58
CA GLN A 58 17.24 6.30 -2.29
C GLN A 58 18.15 5.07 -2.40
N ALA A 59 17.80 4.11 -3.25
CA ALA A 59 18.61 2.91 -3.50
C ALA A 59 19.99 3.26 -4.06
N ARG A 60 20.07 4.21 -5.00
CA ARG A 60 21.35 4.73 -5.52
C ARG A 60 22.22 5.40 -4.45
N ARG A 61 21.62 5.87 -3.36
CA ARG A 61 22.31 6.44 -2.20
C ARG A 61 22.64 5.39 -1.12
N GLY A 62 22.37 4.11 -1.38
CA GLY A 62 22.60 3.00 -0.45
C GLY A 62 21.49 2.77 0.58
N TYR A 63 20.37 3.50 0.48
CA TYR A 63 19.23 3.33 1.38
C TYR A 63 18.25 2.29 0.83
N LYS A 64 17.75 1.42 1.71
CA LYS A 64 16.71 0.44 1.39
C LYS A 64 15.58 0.49 2.41
N LEU A 65 14.37 0.19 1.96
CA LEU A 65 13.24 0.00 2.86
C LEU A 65 13.49 -1.23 3.73
N LYS A 66 13.45 -1.05 5.06
CA LYS A 66 13.75 -2.10 6.04
C LYS A 66 12.55 -3.00 6.33
N SER A 67 11.37 -2.40 6.45
CA SER A 67 10.13 -3.07 6.83
C SER A 67 8.91 -2.24 6.42
N ALA A 68 7.80 -2.90 6.16
CA ALA A 68 6.50 -2.28 5.98
C ALA A 68 5.51 -2.92 6.96
N LYS A 69 4.64 -2.11 7.56
CA LYS A 69 3.66 -2.53 8.55
C LYS A 69 2.37 -1.77 8.30
N VAL A 70 1.23 -2.47 8.29
CA VAL A 70 -0.09 -1.84 8.21
C VAL A 70 -0.29 -1.00 9.47
N ASN A 71 -0.59 0.29 9.33
CA ASN A 71 -0.91 1.12 10.49
C ASN A 71 -2.42 1.29 10.62
N PHE A 72 -3.05 1.89 9.61
CA PHE A 72 -4.50 2.03 9.54
C PHE A 72 -5.03 1.54 8.20
N ILE A 73 -6.25 1.04 8.23
CA ILE A 73 -7.03 0.66 7.06
C ILE A 73 -8.19 1.63 7.00
N VAL A 74 -8.28 2.40 5.90
CA VAL A 74 -9.28 3.44 5.73
C VAL A 74 -10.28 2.95 4.71
N TYR A 75 -11.57 3.05 5.02
CA TYR A 75 -12.64 2.76 4.08
C TYR A 75 -13.23 4.11 3.65
N TRP A 76 -13.38 4.33 2.34
CA TRP A 76 -14.08 5.49 1.79
C TRP A 76 -15.18 5.04 0.85
N LEU A 77 -16.29 5.74 0.84
CA LEU A 77 -17.32 5.56 -0.17
C LEU A 77 -17.06 6.58 -1.28
N LYS A 78 -16.80 6.12 -2.52
CA LYS A 78 -16.76 7.04 -3.66
C LYS A 78 -18.13 7.72 -3.79
N GLU A 79 -18.11 9.01 -4.07
CA GLU A 79 -19.33 9.79 -4.25
C GLU A 79 -20.14 9.21 -5.44
N GLY A 80 -21.36 8.73 -5.17
CA GLY A 80 -22.21 8.05 -6.16
C GLY A 80 -22.02 6.53 -6.28
N ALA A 81 -21.14 5.91 -5.48
CA ALA A 81 -21.03 4.46 -5.38
C ALA A 81 -21.95 3.88 -4.29
N GLU A 82 -22.54 2.72 -4.53
CA GLU A 82 -23.33 1.99 -3.51
C GLU A 82 -22.46 1.19 -2.51
N LYS A 83 -21.16 1.05 -2.77
CA LYS A 83 -20.24 0.21 -1.97
C LYS A 83 -18.95 0.91 -1.58
N GLU A 84 -18.57 0.71 -0.33
CA GLU A 84 -17.33 1.22 0.27
C GLU A 84 -16.10 0.64 -0.44
N GLU A 85 -15.14 1.49 -0.77
CA GLU A 85 -13.79 1.17 -1.24
C GLU A 85 -12.79 1.27 -0.08
N VAL A 86 -11.70 0.52 -0.16
CA VAL A 86 -10.69 0.45 0.92
C VAL A 86 -9.36 1.01 0.45
N ASP A 87 -8.83 2.01 1.14
CA ASP A 87 -7.46 2.49 0.99
C ASP A 87 -6.60 2.11 2.19
N PHE A 88 -5.35 1.77 1.92
CA PHE A 88 -4.34 1.59 2.94
C PHE A 88 -3.59 2.90 3.16
N CYS A 89 -3.95 3.63 4.21
CA CYS A 89 -3.02 4.56 4.84
C CYS A 89 -2.03 3.77 5.71
N THR A 90 -1.01 3.21 5.05
CA THR A 90 0.21 2.73 5.71
C THR A 90 0.93 3.91 6.37
N LEU A 91 0.55 4.25 7.61
CA LEU A 91 1.38 5.12 8.46
C LEU A 91 2.60 4.34 8.98
#